data_AF-A0A2S8FZ30-F1
#
_entry.id   AF-A0A2S8FZ30-F1
#
_cell.length_a   1.000
_cell.length_b   1.000
_cell.length_c   1.000
_cell.angle_alpha   90.00
_cell.angle_beta   90.00
_cell.angle_gamma   90.00
#
_symmetry.space_group_name_H-M   'P 1'
#
loop_
_entity.id
_entity.type
_entity.pdbx_description
1 polymer ?
#
loop_
_entity_poly.entity_id
_entity_poly.type
_entity_poly.pdbx_seq_one_letter_code
_entity_poly.pdbx_strand_id
1 'polypeptide(L)'
;MPENKQLSEQIEIPGIGSFVSGFVPTIKRPGSSPMIRPITTSLVLFLMCSSTLFATSPPVPAKSIEPIETWRGVQRTANRHRELIPPSRAIIDRDAWANLWQAWRPTEEVPEIDFDKHIVLVASVSGPNSLGIARLELDAKGDVRMMLNCTQTFGPGFGYLLIQIDREGVKSANRIALDATEYPKSSPRSERRTNIGLPSFR
;
A
#
# COMPACT_ATOMS: atom_id res chain seq x y z
N MET A 1 -43.58 -8.05 26.81
CA MET A 1 -42.32 -7.66 27.49
C MET A 1 -41.83 -8.83 28.30
N PRO A 2 -40.70 -9.46 27.93
CA PRO A 2 -39.89 -10.18 28.87
C PRO A 2 -38.51 -9.53 29.05
N GLU A 3 -38.16 -9.47 30.31
CA GLU A 3 -36.97 -8.99 30.99
C GLU A 3 -35.73 -9.80 30.60
N ASN A 4 -34.70 -9.15 30.03
CA ASN A 4 -33.47 -9.81 29.64
C ASN A 4 -32.37 -9.51 30.67
N LYS A 5 -32.10 -10.51 31.51
CA LYS A 5 -31.06 -10.51 32.55
C LYS A 5 -29.68 -10.29 31.93
N GLN A 6 -28.98 -9.30 32.46
CA GLN A 6 -27.55 -9.08 32.23
C GLN A 6 -26.75 -10.26 32.79
N LEU A 7 -25.91 -10.88 31.94
CA LEU A 7 -24.79 -11.71 32.34
C LEU A 7 -23.51 -10.90 32.08
N SER A 8 -22.95 -10.36 33.14
CA SER A 8 -21.61 -9.78 33.17
C SER A 8 -20.60 -10.89 33.45
N GLU A 9 -19.90 -11.35 32.42
CA GLU A 9 -18.79 -12.27 32.57
C GLU A 9 -17.48 -11.45 32.50
N GLN A 10 -16.89 -11.25 33.68
CA GLN A 10 -15.58 -10.63 33.84
C GLN A 10 -14.51 -11.67 33.51
N ILE A 11 -13.71 -11.42 32.47
CA ILE A 11 -12.52 -12.19 32.16
C ILE A 11 -11.31 -11.43 32.72
N GLU A 12 -10.75 -11.95 33.81
CA GLU A 12 -9.44 -11.57 34.31
C GLU A 12 -8.35 -12.12 33.38
N ILE A 13 -7.44 -11.25 32.92
CA ILE A 13 -6.25 -11.66 32.17
C ILE A 13 -5.04 -11.49 33.08
N PRO A 14 -4.35 -12.56 33.50
CA PRO A 14 -3.09 -12.47 34.22
C PRO A 14 -1.89 -12.33 33.26
N GLY A 15 -0.90 -11.53 33.65
CA GLY A 15 0.50 -11.73 33.23
C GLY A 15 1.15 -10.60 32.44
N ILE A 16 1.51 -9.50 33.11
CA ILE A 16 2.52 -8.55 32.58
C ILE A 16 3.89 -9.03 33.06
N GLY A 17 4.57 -9.79 32.22
CA GLY A 17 5.97 -10.16 32.39
C GLY A 17 6.88 -8.96 32.13
N SER A 18 7.68 -8.59 33.13
CA SER A 18 8.76 -7.62 33.05
C SER A 18 9.83 -8.08 32.06
N PHE A 19 10.07 -7.32 30.99
CA PHE A 19 11.21 -7.55 30.10
C PHE A 19 12.39 -6.69 30.55
N VAL A 20 13.42 -7.37 31.02
CA VAL A 20 14.64 -6.80 31.59
C VAL A 20 15.55 -6.34 30.45
N SER A 21 16.05 -5.12 30.62
CA SER A 21 17.12 -4.50 29.84
C SER A 21 18.41 -5.31 29.87
N GLY A 22 19.09 -5.38 28.73
CA GLY A 22 20.54 -5.51 28.68
C GLY A 22 21.06 -6.72 27.91
N PHE A 23 21.66 -6.48 26.74
CA PHE A 23 23.04 -6.90 26.46
C PHE A 23 23.53 -6.28 25.14
N VAL A 24 24.56 -5.44 25.23
CA VAL A 24 25.41 -5.03 24.10
C VAL A 24 26.79 -5.60 24.36
N PRO A 25 27.33 -6.40 23.42
CA PRO A 25 28.78 -6.44 23.27
C PRO A 25 29.25 -6.33 21.81
N THR A 26 29.99 -5.24 21.58
CA THR A 26 31.35 -5.16 21.01
C THR A 26 31.72 -5.96 19.74
N ILE A 27 31.81 -5.20 18.64
CA ILE A 27 32.93 -5.03 17.69
C ILE A 27 33.90 -6.22 17.50
N LYS A 28 33.97 -6.71 16.26
CA LYS A 28 35.23 -7.19 15.65
C LYS A 28 35.26 -6.88 14.15
N ARG A 29 36.01 -5.84 13.74
CA ARG A 29 36.43 -5.63 12.35
C ARG A 29 37.86 -6.16 12.18
N PRO A 30 38.09 -7.10 11.25
CA PRO A 30 39.40 -7.26 10.66
C PRO A 30 39.35 -7.29 9.12
N GLY A 31 40.39 -6.76 8.48
CA GLY A 31 40.74 -7.15 7.11
C GLY A 31 40.91 -6.01 6.12
N SER A 32 41.87 -5.12 6.38
CA SER A 32 42.53 -4.37 5.31
C SER A 32 43.39 -5.34 4.50
N SER A 33 43.29 -5.32 3.19
CA SER A 33 44.31 -5.88 2.29
C SER A 33 44.46 -4.97 1.08
N PRO A 34 45.67 -4.44 0.83
CA PRO A 34 46.00 -3.75 -0.40
C PRO A 34 46.43 -4.79 -1.44
N MET A 35 45.87 -4.73 -2.65
CA MET A 35 46.54 -5.34 -3.80
C MET A 35 46.32 -4.50 -5.05
N ILE A 36 47.26 -3.59 -5.23
CA ILE A 36 47.60 -2.95 -6.49
C ILE A 36 47.99 -4.06 -7.46
N ARG A 37 47.30 -4.14 -8.60
CA ARG A 37 47.82 -4.82 -9.79
C ARG A 37 47.84 -3.81 -10.95
N PRO A 38 49.01 -3.58 -11.57
CA PRO A 38 49.12 -2.70 -12.71
C PRO A 38 48.77 -3.40 -14.03
N ILE A 39 48.18 -2.62 -14.93
CA ILE A 39 48.49 -2.53 -16.37
C ILE A 39 48.32 -3.83 -17.19
N THR A 40 47.29 -3.86 -18.04
CA THR A 40 47.48 -4.19 -19.46
C THR A 40 46.42 -3.51 -20.32
N THR A 41 46.91 -2.57 -21.10
CA THR A 41 46.30 -1.84 -22.20
C THR A 41 45.74 -2.82 -23.23
N SER A 42 44.44 -2.77 -23.50
CA SER A 42 43.89 -3.28 -24.77
C SER A 42 42.87 -2.27 -25.29
N LEU A 43 43.43 -1.29 -25.99
CA LEU A 43 42.76 -0.33 -26.84
C LEU A 43 42.14 -1.10 -28.01
N VAL A 44 40.86 -1.45 -27.93
CA VAL A 44 40.05 -1.83 -29.08
C VAL A 44 39.05 -0.71 -29.34
N LEU A 45 39.43 0.14 -30.29
CA LEU A 45 38.66 1.22 -30.86
C LEU A 45 37.51 0.62 -31.71
N PHE A 46 36.39 0.24 -31.08
CA PHE A 46 35.15 -0.01 -31.82
C PHE A 46 34.33 1.27 -31.92
N LEU A 47 34.64 2.00 -32.99
CA LEU A 47 33.88 3.06 -33.58
C LEU A 47 32.53 2.51 -34.09
N MET A 48 31.51 2.48 -33.23
CA MET A 48 30.11 2.53 -33.65
C MET A 48 29.35 3.34 -32.62
N CYS A 49 29.39 4.67 -32.80
CA CYS A 49 28.45 5.60 -32.19
C CYS A 49 27.09 5.36 -32.86
N SER A 50 26.46 4.21 -32.59
CA SER A 50 25.06 3.99 -32.90
C SER A 50 24.28 4.81 -31.89
N SER A 51 24.08 6.08 -32.22
CA SER A 51 23.11 6.96 -31.59
C SER A 51 21.73 6.36 -31.81
N THR A 52 21.36 5.34 -31.03
CA THR A 52 19.96 4.96 -30.86
C THR A 52 19.30 6.15 -30.20
N LEU A 53 18.73 7.01 -31.04
CA LEU A 53 17.68 7.94 -30.70
C LEU A 53 16.59 7.12 -30.01
N PHE A 54 16.68 7.00 -28.68
CA PHE A 54 15.52 6.67 -27.88
C PHE A 54 14.57 7.84 -28.12
N ALA A 55 13.61 7.61 -29.03
CA ALA A 55 12.47 8.47 -29.20
C ALA A 55 11.76 8.48 -27.85
N THR A 56 12.07 9.48 -27.03
CA THR A 56 11.33 9.80 -25.82
C THR A 56 9.95 10.19 -26.30
N SER A 57 9.04 9.21 -26.34
CA SER A 57 7.62 9.46 -26.56
C SER A 57 7.18 10.51 -25.53
N PRO A 58 6.52 11.60 -25.96
CA PRO A 58 6.00 12.58 -25.03
C PRO A 58 5.10 11.86 -24.02
N PRO A 59 5.12 12.27 -22.74
CA PRO A 59 4.28 11.63 -21.72
C PRO A 59 2.82 11.71 -22.16
N VAL A 60 2.25 10.54 -22.47
CA VAL A 60 0.82 10.42 -22.79
C VAL A 60 0.05 10.91 -21.56
N PRO A 61 -0.85 11.90 -21.71
CA PRO A 61 -1.62 12.42 -20.59
C PRO A 61 -2.46 11.29 -19.97
N ALA A 62 -2.48 11.21 -18.64
CA ALA A 62 -3.28 10.22 -17.95
C ALA A 62 -4.78 10.49 -18.21
N LYS A 63 -5.53 9.43 -18.48
CA LYS A 63 -6.97 9.49 -18.76
C LYS A 63 -7.73 9.58 -17.45
N SER A 64 -8.56 10.61 -17.26
CA SER A 64 -9.49 10.67 -16.13
C SER A 64 -10.53 9.56 -16.25
N ILE A 65 -10.81 8.85 -15.15
CA ILE A 65 -11.81 7.79 -15.08
C ILE A 65 -12.98 8.26 -14.20
N GLU A 66 -14.20 8.00 -14.64
CA GLU A 66 -15.39 8.25 -13.83
C GLU A 66 -15.72 7.00 -12.98
N PRO A 67 -15.97 7.15 -11.67
CA PRO A 67 -16.51 6.08 -10.85
C PRO A 67 -17.88 5.63 -11.33
N ILE A 68 -18.09 4.32 -11.43
CA ILE A 68 -19.41 3.74 -11.73
C ILE A 68 -20.28 3.79 -10.48
N GLU A 69 -19.75 3.24 -9.39
CA GLU A 69 -20.40 3.24 -8.09
C GLU A 69 -19.38 3.49 -6.99
N THR A 70 -19.83 4.10 -5.89
CA THR A 70 -18.98 4.39 -4.74
C THR A 70 -19.69 4.07 -3.44
N TRP A 71 -18.98 3.41 -2.53
CA TRP A 71 -19.46 3.11 -1.20
C TRP A 71 -18.47 3.64 -0.17
N ARG A 72 -18.97 4.41 0.79
CA ARG A 72 -18.15 5.04 1.84
C ARG A 72 -18.69 4.72 3.21
N GLY A 73 -17.81 4.64 4.19
CA GLY A 73 -18.21 4.41 5.56
C GLY A 73 -17.09 4.62 6.55
N VAL A 74 -17.45 4.46 7.82
CA VAL A 74 -16.53 4.62 8.95
C VAL A 74 -16.72 3.43 9.88
N GLN A 75 -15.63 2.72 10.15
CA GLN A 75 -15.54 1.76 11.24
C GLN A 75 -15.06 2.48 12.49
N ARG A 76 -15.82 2.43 13.58
CA ARG A 76 -15.47 3.09 14.85
C ARG A 76 -14.74 2.18 15.83
N THR A 77 -14.76 0.87 15.59
CA THR A 77 -14.06 -0.15 16.38
C THR A 77 -12.62 -0.34 15.90
N ALA A 78 -11.81 -1.08 16.68
CA ALA A 78 -10.38 -1.27 16.41
C ALA A 78 -10.07 -1.72 14.97
N ASN A 79 -8.87 -1.37 14.47
CA ASN A 79 -8.42 -1.46 13.07
C ASN A 79 -8.33 -2.88 12.46
N ARG A 80 -8.84 -3.94 13.09
CA ARG A 80 -8.61 -5.34 12.69
C ARG A 80 -9.05 -5.64 11.25
N HIS A 81 -10.16 -5.05 10.79
CA HIS A 81 -10.66 -5.35 9.44
C HIS A 81 -9.91 -4.63 8.31
N ARG A 82 -8.91 -3.79 8.61
CA ARG A 82 -8.06 -3.17 7.57
C ARG A 82 -7.09 -4.15 6.93
N GLU A 83 -6.79 -5.25 7.62
CA GLU A 83 -5.91 -6.30 7.14
C GLU A 83 -6.52 -7.06 5.94
N LEU A 84 -7.85 -6.97 5.75
CA LEU A 84 -8.56 -7.53 4.61
C LEU A 84 -8.34 -6.74 3.30
N ILE A 85 -7.69 -5.58 3.37
CA ILE A 85 -7.43 -4.78 2.18
C ILE A 85 -6.30 -5.45 1.39
N PRO A 86 -6.53 -5.81 0.12
CA PRO A 86 -5.51 -6.46 -0.68
C PRO A 86 -4.30 -5.54 -0.88
N PRO A 87 -3.09 -6.10 -1.09
CA PRO A 87 -1.88 -5.31 -1.31
C PRO A 87 -1.99 -4.32 -2.46
N SER A 88 -2.60 -4.75 -3.56
CA SER A 88 -2.89 -3.94 -4.74
C SER A 88 -3.88 -2.81 -4.47
N ARG A 89 -4.63 -2.87 -3.36
CA ARG A 89 -5.79 -2.01 -3.08
C ARG A 89 -6.86 -2.09 -4.16
N ALA A 90 -6.91 -3.20 -4.88
CA ALA A 90 -7.93 -3.51 -5.87
C ALA A 90 -8.47 -4.91 -5.61
N ILE A 91 -9.79 -5.06 -5.67
CA ILE A 91 -10.50 -6.33 -5.60
C ILE A 91 -10.93 -6.70 -7.02
N ILE A 92 -10.51 -7.88 -7.45
CA ILE A 92 -10.77 -8.44 -8.79
C ILE A 92 -11.55 -9.76 -8.73
N ASP A 93 -11.99 -10.15 -7.54
CA ASP A 93 -12.59 -11.45 -7.25
C ASP A 93 -13.85 -11.30 -6.38
N ARG A 94 -14.84 -12.15 -6.65
CA ARG A 94 -16.15 -12.12 -6.00
C ARG A 94 -16.08 -12.51 -4.52
N ASP A 95 -15.26 -13.49 -4.17
CA ASP A 95 -15.14 -13.96 -2.79
C ASP A 95 -14.40 -12.93 -1.94
N ALA A 96 -13.33 -12.34 -2.48
CA ALA A 96 -12.63 -11.23 -1.84
C ALA A 96 -13.56 -10.02 -1.60
N TRP A 97 -14.43 -9.72 -2.56
CA TRP A 97 -15.44 -8.65 -2.42
C TRP A 97 -16.47 -8.95 -1.33
N ALA A 98 -17.07 -10.14 -1.36
CA ALA A 98 -18.06 -10.55 -0.38
C ALA A 98 -17.48 -10.56 1.04
N ASN A 99 -16.26 -11.08 1.21
CA ASN A 99 -15.56 -11.12 2.49
C ASN A 99 -15.31 -9.72 3.05
N LEU A 100 -14.78 -8.81 2.22
CA LEU A 100 -14.53 -7.43 2.65
C LEU A 100 -15.83 -6.68 2.94
N TRP A 101 -16.85 -6.85 2.09
CA TRP A 101 -18.15 -6.22 2.27
C TRP A 101 -18.80 -6.66 3.56
N GLN A 102 -18.92 -7.96 3.82
CA GLN A 102 -19.53 -8.48 5.06
C GLN A 102 -18.74 -8.06 6.30
N ALA A 103 -17.42 -7.99 6.22
CA ALA A 103 -16.60 -7.52 7.34
C ALA A 103 -16.84 -6.03 7.67
N TRP A 104 -17.14 -5.20 6.68
CA TRP A 104 -17.30 -3.75 6.87
C TRP A 104 -18.77 -3.29 6.89
N ARG A 105 -19.69 -4.10 6.37
CA ARG A 105 -21.12 -3.81 6.21
C ARG A 105 -21.93 -5.09 6.47
N PRO A 106 -21.84 -5.67 7.68
CA PRO A 106 -22.45 -6.98 7.97
C PRO A 106 -23.98 -6.98 7.88
N THR A 107 -24.62 -5.80 7.89
CA THR A 107 -26.07 -5.64 7.83
C THR A 107 -26.59 -5.33 6.43
N GLU A 108 -25.71 -5.13 5.45
CA GLU A 108 -26.08 -4.80 4.07
C GLU A 108 -25.85 -6.01 3.17
N GLU A 109 -26.73 -6.18 2.18
CA GLU A 109 -26.54 -7.17 1.13
C GLU A 109 -25.30 -6.84 0.30
N VAL A 110 -24.56 -7.87 -0.15
CA VAL A 110 -23.35 -7.71 -0.96
C VAL A 110 -23.75 -7.28 -2.37
N PRO A 111 -23.28 -6.14 -2.89
CA PRO A 111 -23.58 -5.71 -4.26
C PRO A 111 -23.05 -6.72 -5.27
N GLU A 112 -23.86 -7.06 -6.25
CA GLU A 112 -23.44 -7.92 -7.36
C GLU A 112 -22.59 -7.12 -8.35
N ILE A 113 -21.35 -7.56 -8.55
CA ILE A 113 -20.38 -6.93 -9.46
C ILE A 113 -19.90 -7.97 -10.47
N ASP A 114 -19.91 -7.58 -11.74
CA ASP A 114 -19.29 -8.33 -12.83
C ASP A 114 -17.78 -8.05 -12.87
N PHE A 115 -16.98 -8.91 -12.24
CA PHE A 115 -15.52 -8.76 -12.16
C PHE A 115 -14.77 -8.99 -13.47
N ASP A 116 -15.46 -9.49 -14.51
CA ASP A 116 -14.87 -9.55 -15.85
C ASP A 116 -14.83 -8.16 -16.49
N LYS A 117 -15.79 -7.29 -16.13
CA LYS A 117 -15.89 -5.92 -16.65
C LYS A 117 -15.42 -4.86 -15.67
N HIS A 118 -15.51 -5.11 -14.38
CA HIS A 118 -15.27 -4.11 -13.35
C HIS A 118 -14.28 -4.59 -12.29
N ILE A 119 -13.66 -3.62 -11.62
CA ILE A 119 -12.83 -3.87 -10.42
C ILE A 119 -13.24 -2.88 -9.34
N VAL A 120 -12.97 -3.23 -8.08
CA VAL A 120 -13.23 -2.32 -6.96
C VAL A 120 -11.92 -1.85 -6.34
N LEU A 121 -11.66 -0.55 -6.41
CA LEU A 121 -10.55 0.07 -5.70
C LEU A 121 -10.92 0.29 -4.22
N VAL A 122 -9.96 0.06 -3.34
CA VAL A 122 -10.14 0.14 -1.89
C VAL A 122 -9.21 1.19 -1.30
N ALA A 123 -9.79 2.17 -0.61
CA ALA A 123 -9.06 3.14 0.18
C ALA A 123 -9.47 3.06 1.64
N SER A 124 -8.49 3.15 2.54
CA SER A 124 -8.75 3.37 3.96
C SER A 124 -7.75 4.34 4.57
N VAL A 125 -8.18 5.05 5.60
CA VAL A 125 -7.32 5.92 6.42
C VAL A 125 -7.62 5.70 7.90
N SER A 126 -6.58 5.73 8.74
CA SER A 126 -6.75 5.61 10.19
C SER A 126 -7.59 6.74 10.76
N GLY A 127 -8.30 6.48 11.84
CA GLY A 127 -9.24 7.41 12.47
C GLY A 127 -10.60 7.41 11.79
N PRO A 128 -11.67 7.89 12.45
CA PRO A 128 -13.03 7.86 11.94
C PRO A 128 -13.28 8.94 10.87
N ASN A 129 -12.43 8.93 9.84
CA ASN A 129 -12.36 9.95 8.81
C ASN A 129 -13.30 9.65 7.65
N SER A 130 -13.84 10.70 7.04
CA SER A 130 -14.54 10.59 5.76
C SER A 130 -13.53 10.75 4.62
N LEU A 131 -13.65 9.94 3.57
CA LEU A 131 -12.83 10.01 2.37
C LEU A 131 -13.68 10.47 1.18
N GLY A 132 -13.05 11.17 0.24
CA GLY A 132 -13.59 11.46 -1.07
C GLY A 132 -12.53 11.34 -2.17
N ILE A 133 -13.00 11.34 -3.41
CA ILE A 133 -12.16 11.23 -4.60
C ILE A 133 -11.74 12.63 -5.03
N ALA A 134 -10.46 12.95 -4.92
CA ALA A 134 -9.91 14.19 -5.44
C ALA A 134 -9.51 14.04 -6.92
N ARG A 135 -9.03 12.85 -7.31
CA ARG A 135 -8.62 12.53 -8.68
C ARG A 135 -8.55 11.02 -8.86
N LEU A 136 -8.98 10.54 -10.03
CA LEU A 136 -8.92 9.14 -10.43
C LEU A 136 -8.49 9.07 -11.88
N GLU A 137 -7.30 8.54 -12.13
CA GLU A 137 -6.64 8.57 -13.44
C GLU A 137 -6.06 7.21 -13.81
N LEU A 138 -6.20 6.83 -15.08
CA LEU A 138 -5.53 5.69 -15.73
C LEU A 138 -4.35 6.21 -16.54
N ASP A 139 -3.14 5.76 -16.24
CA ASP A 139 -1.99 6.09 -17.06
C ASP A 139 -1.90 5.19 -18.32
N ALA A 140 -1.06 5.57 -19.28
CA ALA A 140 -0.87 4.81 -20.51
C ALA A 140 -0.25 3.42 -20.32
N LYS A 141 0.29 3.13 -19.13
CA LYS A 141 0.82 1.80 -18.76
C LYS A 141 -0.26 0.91 -18.16
N GLY A 142 -1.47 1.44 -17.92
CA GLY A 142 -2.55 0.75 -17.24
C GLY A 142 -2.48 0.84 -15.72
N ASP A 143 -1.74 1.79 -15.16
CA ASP A 143 -1.70 2.05 -13.71
C ASP A 143 -2.82 3.02 -13.33
N VAL A 144 -3.74 2.55 -12.48
CA VAL A 144 -4.76 3.41 -11.89
C VAL A 144 -4.20 4.08 -10.66
N ARG A 145 -4.33 5.42 -10.62
CA ARG A 145 -3.93 6.24 -9.49
C ARG A 145 -5.12 6.97 -8.93
N MET A 146 -5.22 6.90 -7.61
CA MET A 146 -6.28 7.53 -6.85
C MET A 146 -5.67 8.54 -5.89
N MET A 147 -6.08 9.79 -6.03
CA MET A 147 -5.82 10.84 -5.05
C MET A 147 -7.08 11.08 -4.24
N LEU A 148 -6.92 11.09 -2.93
CA LEU A 148 -8.04 11.17 -1.99
C LEU A 148 -7.95 12.45 -1.18
N ASN A 149 -9.10 13.02 -0.86
CA ASN A 149 -9.21 13.95 0.25
C ASN A 149 -9.77 13.20 1.47
N CYS A 150 -9.34 13.59 2.66
CA CYS A 150 -9.87 13.03 3.89
C CYS A 150 -10.02 14.10 4.96
N THR A 151 -11.00 13.92 5.83
CA THR A 151 -11.10 14.69 7.07
C THR A 151 -9.94 14.33 8.00
N GLN A 152 -9.64 15.19 8.97
CA GLN A 152 -8.63 14.95 10.00
C GLN A 152 -9.30 14.86 11.36
N THR A 153 -9.78 13.68 11.70
CA THR A 153 -10.40 13.34 12.97
C THR A 153 -9.57 12.26 13.63
N PHE A 154 -9.13 12.53 14.85
CA PHE A 154 -8.39 11.58 15.67
C PHE A 154 -9.35 10.65 16.41
N GLY A 155 -8.97 9.39 16.58
CA GLY A 155 -9.75 8.41 17.32
C GLY A 155 -9.53 6.98 16.84
N PRO A 156 -10.14 6.00 17.51
CA PRO A 156 -10.11 4.61 17.08
C PRO A 156 -10.87 4.40 15.76
N GLY A 157 -10.49 3.35 15.06
CA GLY A 157 -11.13 2.92 13.81
C GLY A 157 -10.55 3.54 12.56
N PHE A 158 -11.31 3.47 11.47
CA PHE A 158 -10.87 3.90 10.15
C PHE A 158 -12.03 4.32 9.25
N GLY A 159 -11.75 5.30 8.40
CA GLY A 159 -12.57 5.64 7.24
C GLY A 159 -12.24 4.75 6.06
N TYR A 160 -13.23 4.45 5.22
CA TYR A 160 -13.00 3.76 3.97
C TYR A 160 -13.82 4.32 2.80
N LEU A 161 -13.32 4.05 1.60
CA LEU A 161 -13.96 4.34 0.33
C LEU A 161 -13.70 3.18 -0.64
N LEU A 162 -14.77 2.65 -1.21
CA LEU A 162 -14.80 1.57 -2.19
C LEU A 162 -15.29 2.18 -3.50
N ILE A 163 -14.60 1.93 -4.61
CA ILE A 163 -14.88 2.57 -5.89
C ILE A 163 -14.90 1.51 -6.98
N GLN A 164 -16.05 1.33 -7.61
CA GLN A 164 -16.17 0.50 -8.80
C GLN A 164 -15.76 1.30 -10.04
N ILE A 165 -14.88 0.71 -10.85
CA ILE A 165 -14.46 1.24 -12.15
C ILE A 165 -14.45 0.14 -13.21
N ASP A 166 -14.39 0.55 -14.47
CA ASP A 166 -14.09 -0.37 -15.58
C ASP A 166 -12.70 -0.99 -15.43
N ARG A 167 -12.64 -2.29 -15.72
CA ARG A 167 -11.41 -3.09 -15.74
C ARG A 167 -10.59 -2.83 -17.01
N GLU A 168 -11.21 -2.29 -18.06
CA GLU A 168 -10.58 -2.09 -19.35
C GLU A 168 -9.31 -1.24 -19.25
N GLY A 169 -8.20 -1.79 -19.73
CA GLY A 169 -6.90 -1.11 -19.71
C GLY A 169 -6.19 -1.09 -18.35
N VAL A 170 -6.80 -1.58 -17.26
CA VAL A 170 -6.17 -1.62 -15.94
C VAL A 170 -5.26 -2.84 -15.79
N LYS A 171 -4.01 -2.58 -15.42
CA LYS A 171 -2.98 -3.60 -15.14
C LYS A 171 -2.45 -3.52 -13.71
N SER A 172 -2.45 -2.33 -13.13
CA SER A 172 -2.01 -2.11 -11.75
C SER A 172 -2.84 -1.03 -11.07
N ALA A 173 -2.84 -1.06 -9.74
CA ALA A 173 -3.41 -0.01 -8.91
C ALA A 173 -2.32 0.49 -7.95
N ASN A 174 -2.10 1.82 -7.93
CA ASN A 174 -1.05 2.46 -7.12
C ASN A 174 0.34 1.81 -7.30
N ARG A 175 0.68 1.43 -8.53
CA ARG A 175 1.94 0.76 -8.93
C ARG A 175 2.11 -0.67 -8.43
N ILE A 176 1.04 -1.29 -7.94
CA ILE A 176 1.03 -2.69 -7.53
C ILE A 176 0.15 -3.45 -8.53
N ALA A 177 0.68 -4.54 -9.09
CA ALA A 177 -0.07 -5.36 -10.03
C ALA A 177 -1.34 -5.90 -9.38
N LEU A 178 -2.43 -6.05 -10.16
CA LEU A 178 -3.73 -6.43 -9.62
C LEU A 178 -3.73 -7.83 -8.96
N ASP A 179 -2.91 -8.73 -9.48
CA ASP A 179 -2.71 -10.11 -9.04
C ASP A 179 -1.65 -10.26 -7.94
N ALA A 180 -1.05 -9.16 -7.47
CA ALA A 180 -0.02 -9.22 -6.45
C ALA A 180 -0.59 -9.73 -5.13
N THR A 181 -0.12 -10.91 -4.71
CA THR A 181 -0.50 -11.54 -3.43
C THR A 181 0.23 -10.91 -2.24
N GLU A 182 1.30 -10.16 -2.47
CA GLU A 182 2.13 -9.54 -1.43
C GLU A 182 2.41 -8.07 -1.74
N TYR A 183 2.61 -7.27 -0.69
CA TYR A 183 3.11 -5.90 -0.83
C TYR A 183 4.54 -5.93 -1.37
N PRO A 184 4.91 -5.08 -2.35
CA PRO A 184 6.30 -4.95 -2.74
C PRO A 184 7.11 -4.52 -1.51
N LYS A 185 8.14 -5.32 -1.17
CA LYS A 185 9.11 -4.96 -0.11
C LYS A 185 9.54 -3.53 -0.37
N SER A 186 9.26 -2.64 0.59
CA SER A 186 9.40 -1.19 0.47
C SER A 186 10.64 -0.84 -0.34
N SER A 187 10.49 0.03 -1.35
CA SER A 187 11.62 0.48 -2.18
C SER A 187 12.83 0.85 -1.30
N PRO A 188 14.09 0.61 -1.72
CA PRO A 188 15.30 0.84 -0.92
C PRO A 188 15.57 2.31 -0.50
N ARG A 189 14.57 3.20 -0.60
CA ARG A 189 14.63 4.62 -0.28
C ARG A 189 14.93 4.90 1.21
N SER A 190 14.78 3.93 2.12
CA SER A 190 15.17 4.11 3.54
C SER A 190 16.67 3.91 3.80
N GLU A 191 17.42 3.23 2.94
CA GLU A 191 18.86 3.00 3.15
C GLU A 191 19.72 4.23 2.83
N ARG A 192 19.16 5.25 2.14
CA ARG A 192 19.90 6.45 1.76
C ARG A 192 19.94 7.55 2.85
N ARG A 193 19.50 7.27 4.08
CA ARG A 193 19.38 8.29 5.15
C ARG A 193 20.29 8.12 6.37
N THR A 194 21.11 7.09 6.46
CA THR A 194 22.03 6.88 7.61
C THR A 194 23.49 7.31 7.36
N ASN A 195 23.83 7.81 6.17
CA ASN A 195 25.18 8.27 5.82
C ASN A 195 25.28 9.80 5.61
N ILE A 196 24.46 10.60 6.29
CA ILE A 196 24.72 12.03 6.44
C ILE A 196 25.40 12.20 7.79
N GLY A 197 26.74 12.23 7.79
CA GLY A 197 27.53 12.61 8.95
C GLY A 197 27.15 14.02 9.36
N LEU A 198 26.27 14.14 10.36
CA LEU A 198 25.99 15.40 11.03
C LEU A 198 27.30 15.85 11.70
N PRO A 199 27.84 17.03 11.36
CA PRO A 199 28.98 17.56 12.08
C PRO A 199 28.58 17.76 13.54
N SER A 200 29.33 17.15 14.46
CA SER A 200 29.21 17.43 15.89
C SER A 200 29.61 18.88 16.12
N PHE A 201 28.64 19.74 16.44
CA PHE A 201 28.96 21.05 17.00
C PHE A 201 29.53 20.82 18.41
N ARG A 202 30.80 21.19 18.59
CA ARG A 202 31.44 21.34 19.89
C ARG A 202 31.18 22.74 20.43
#